data_AF-A0A522VYH3-F1
#
_entry.id   AF-A0A522VYH3-F1
#
_cell.length_a   1.000
_cell.length_b   1.000
_cell.length_c   1.000
_cell.angle_alpha   90.00
_cell.angle_beta   90.00
_cell.angle_gamma   90.00
#
_symmetry.space_group_name_H-M   'P 1'
#
loop_
_entity.id
_entity.type
_entity.pdbx_description
1 polymer ?
#
loop_
_entity_poly.entity_id
_entity_poly.type
_entity_poly.pdbx_seq_one_letter_code
_entity_poly.pdbx_strand_id
1 'polypeptide(L)'
;MTRQAPLISLVVPVYKEEASIRPFLARVEPILESIGAYEIIFCLDPSPDRTEEVIEEEIKRNSRIGLIVMTRRFGQPSATMAGLLQCSGESCVVIDVDLQDPPEIIPEMVKKWQEGFDVVYATRRSRQGETLVKLMVSAFGYWVINRLSDVRIPRNTGDFR
;
A
#
# COMPACT_ATOMS: atom_id res chain seq x y z
N MET A 1 28.65 -6.24 7.20
CA MET A 1 27.82 -7.03 6.28
C MET A 1 26.87 -6.08 5.58
N THR A 2 27.15 -5.71 4.35
CA THR A 2 26.23 -4.90 3.52
C THR A 2 25.00 -5.78 3.25
N ARG A 3 23.85 -5.45 3.87
CA ARG A 3 22.58 -6.06 3.49
C ARG A 3 22.38 -5.79 2.00
N GLN A 4 22.17 -6.83 1.19
CA GLN A 4 21.66 -6.63 -0.17
C GLN A 4 20.35 -5.86 -0.08
N ALA A 5 20.17 -4.87 -0.96
CA ALA A 5 18.93 -4.11 -1.03
C ALA A 5 17.76 -5.06 -1.30
N PRO A 6 16.59 -4.87 -0.67
CA PRO A 6 15.42 -5.69 -0.95
C PRO A 6 14.97 -5.48 -2.40
N LEU A 7 14.35 -6.49 -3.01
CA LEU A 7 13.70 -6.34 -4.30
C LEU A 7 12.42 -5.51 -4.17
N ILE A 8 11.69 -5.70 -3.06
CA ILE A 8 10.38 -5.09 -2.82
C ILE A 8 10.37 -4.42 -1.44
N SER A 9 9.95 -3.16 -1.42
CA SER A 9 9.50 -2.49 -0.21
C SER A 9 7.98 -2.43 -0.20
N LEU A 10 7.37 -3.00 0.84
CA LEU A 10 5.93 -2.89 1.06
C LEU A 10 5.67 -1.75 2.06
N VAL A 11 5.12 -0.64 1.57
CA VAL A 11 4.75 0.52 2.40
C VAL A 11 3.30 0.39 2.84
N VAL A 12 3.08 0.40 4.16
CA VAL A 12 1.77 0.14 4.77
C VAL A 12 1.41 1.29 5.71
N PRO A 13 0.65 2.29 5.26
CA PRO A 13 0.10 3.33 6.12
C PRO A 13 -0.88 2.73 7.13
N VAL A 14 -0.77 3.10 8.41
CA VAL A 14 -1.61 2.54 9.47
C VAL A 14 -2.04 3.59 10.49
N TYR A 15 -3.28 3.45 10.97
CA TYR A 15 -3.85 4.22 12.08
C TYR A 15 -5.07 3.48 12.64
N LYS A 16 -5.03 3.07 13.91
CA LYS A 16 -6.07 2.28 14.58
C LYS A 16 -6.34 0.90 13.97
N GLU A 17 -5.30 0.12 13.75
CA GLU A 17 -5.33 -1.14 13.00
C GLU A 17 -4.76 -2.33 13.79
N GLU A 18 -4.74 -2.28 15.12
CA GLU A 18 -4.14 -3.31 15.99
C GLU A 18 -4.59 -4.75 15.67
N ALA A 19 -5.86 -4.91 15.28
CA ALA A 19 -6.45 -6.21 14.95
C ALA A 19 -6.10 -6.69 13.53
N SER A 20 -5.70 -5.79 12.63
CA SER A 20 -5.45 -6.07 11.21
C SER A 20 -3.98 -6.46 10.96
N ILE A 21 -3.03 -5.99 11.78
CA ILE A 21 -1.58 -6.18 11.56
C ILE A 21 -1.21 -7.65 11.40
N ARG A 22 -1.58 -8.51 12.35
CA ARG A 22 -1.19 -9.94 12.34
C ARG A 22 -1.86 -10.73 11.21
N PRO A 23 -3.17 -10.63 10.98
CA PRO A 23 -3.82 -11.25 9.81
C PRO A 23 -3.19 -10.81 8.48
N PHE A 24 -2.85 -9.53 8.36
CA PHE A 24 -2.17 -9.00 7.18
C PHE A 24 -0.79 -9.62 6.98
N LEU A 25 0.05 -9.62 8.02
CA LEU A 25 1.39 -10.21 7.97
C LEU A 25 1.35 -11.71 7.63
N ALA A 26 0.44 -12.47 8.25
CA ALA A 26 0.27 -13.88 7.98
C ALA A 26 -0.06 -14.19 6.51
N ARG A 27 -0.70 -13.24 5.81
CA ARG A 27 -1.07 -13.38 4.40
C ARG A 27 0.01 -12.87 3.45
N VAL A 28 0.65 -11.75 3.77
CA VAL A 28 1.60 -11.08 2.86
C VAL A 28 3.02 -11.63 2.95
N GLU A 29 3.49 -12.07 4.12
CA GLU A 29 4.87 -12.57 4.27
C GLU A 29 5.18 -13.76 3.35
N PRO A 30 4.35 -14.81 3.26
CA PRO A 30 4.62 -15.93 2.35
C PRO A 30 4.64 -15.51 0.88
N ILE A 31 3.82 -14.51 0.51
CA ILE A 31 3.77 -13.96 -0.85
C ILE A 31 5.08 -13.26 -1.16
N LEU A 32 5.55 -12.37 -0.28
CA LEU A 32 6.81 -11.64 -0.48
C LEU A 32 8.02 -12.58 -0.49
N GLU A 33 8.05 -13.58 0.40
CA GLU A 33 9.08 -14.62 0.44
C GLU A 33 9.17 -15.40 -0.88
N SER A 34 8.04 -15.65 -1.54
CA SER A 34 8.02 -16.33 -2.83
C SER A 34 8.56 -15.49 -3.99
N ILE A 35 8.62 -14.16 -3.84
CA ILE A 35 9.07 -13.24 -4.89
C ILE A 35 10.56 -12.93 -4.76
N GLY A 36 11.04 -12.62 -3.55
CA GLY A 36 12.45 -12.29 -3.32
C GLY A 36 12.73 -11.63 -1.98
N ALA A 37 13.90 -10.98 -1.87
CA ALA A 37 14.24 -10.19 -0.69
C ALA A 37 13.24 -9.03 -0.53
N TYR A 38 12.73 -8.81 0.67
CA TYR A 38 11.70 -7.80 0.93
C TYR A 38 11.94 -7.06 2.24
N GLU A 39 11.27 -5.92 2.36
CA GLU A 39 11.01 -5.23 3.63
C GLU A 39 9.54 -4.79 3.70
N ILE A 40 9.02 -4.67 4.92
CA ILE A 40 7.68 -4.13 5.20
C ILE A 40 7.85 -2.91 6.09
N ILE A 41 7.39 -1.75 5.65
CA ILE A 41 7.50 -0.50 6.40
C ILE A 41 6.11 -0.03 6.78
N PHE A 42 5.78 -0.20 8.06
CA PHE A 42 4.57 0.40 8.62
C PHE A 42 4.79 1.89 8.84
N CYS A 43 3.91 2.72 8.29
CA CYS A 43 3.93 4.17 8.44
C CYS A 43 2.77 4.59 9.36
N LEU A 44 3.09 4.77 10.64
CA LEU A 44 2.12 4.96 11.71
C LEU A 44 1.93 6.44 12.05
N ASP A 45 0.71 6.92 11.89
CA ASP A 45 0.27 8.13 12.61
C ASP A 45 0.04 7.76 14.09
N PRO A 46 0.41 8.63 15.06
CA PRO A 46 0.18 8.39 16.49
C PRO A 46 -1.23 7.88 16.76
N SER A 47 -1.30 6.62 17.17
CA SER A 47 -2.56 5.87 17.31
C SER A 47 -2.95 5.75 18.79
N PRO A 48 -4.24 5.89 19.13
CA PRO A 48 -4.69 5.76 20.52
C PRO A 48 -4.91 4.31 20.98
N ASP A 49 -4.68 3.33 20.10
CA ASP A 49 -4.80 1.89 20.38
C ASP A 49 -3.41 1.23 20.37
N ARG A 50 -3.36 -0.10 20.43
CA ARG A 50 -2.09 -0.85 20.54
C ARG A 50 -1.43 -1.09 19.18
N THR A 51 -1.77 -0.35 18.13
CA THR A 51 -1.20 -0.55 16.78
C THR A 51 0.33 -0.48 16.80
N GLU A 52 0.90 0.51 17.51
CA GLU A 52 2.35 0.66 17.66
C GLU A 52 2.98 -0.55 18.35
N GLU A 53 2.46 -0.92 19.52
CA GLU A 53 2.96 -2.05 20.32
C GLU A 53 2.94 -3.35 19.52
N VAL A 54 1.84 -3.62 18.80
CA VAL A 54 1.71 -4.83 17.98
C VAL A 54 2.78 -4.85 16.89
N ILE A 55 3.04 -3.73 16.21
CA ILE A 55 4.09 -3.67 15.19
C ILE A 55 5.48 -3.86 15.81
N GLU A 56 5.76 -3.26 16.97
CA GLU A 56 7.03 -3.45 17.68
C GLU A 56 7.26 -4.91 18.11
N GLU A 57 6.21 -5.63 18.50
CA GLU A 57 6.26 -7.07 18.75
C GLU A 57 6.63 -7.84 17.48
N GLU A 58 6.03 -7.49 16.33
CA GLU A 58 6.30 -8.15 15.06
C GLU A 58 7.70 -7.85 14.50
N ILE A 59 8.27 -6.65 14.76
CA ILE A 59 9.66 -6.32 14.43
C ILE A 59 10.64 -7.25 15.15
N LYS A 60 10.36 -7.62 16.41
CA LYS A 60 11.17 -8.58 17.17
C LYS A 60 11.10 -9.98 16.58
N ARG A 61 9.97 -10.36 15.96
CA ARG A 61 9.79 -11.65 15.27
C ARG A 61 10.46 -11.68 13.90
N ASN A 62 10.31 -10.62 13.10
CA ASN A 62 10.79 -10.55 11.73
C ASN A 62 11.60 -9.27 11.48
N SER A 63 12.92 -9.40 11.36
CA SER A 63 13.86 -8.29 11.15
C SER A 63 13.73 -7.56 9.79
N ARG A 64 12.81 -8.00 8.93
CA ARG A 64 12.42 -7.35 7.67
C ARG A 64 11.26 -6.35 7.84
N ILE A 65 10.66 -6.31 9.03
CA ILE A 65 9.63 -5.34 9.37
C ILE A 65 10.30 -4.10 9.97
N GLY A 66 9.86 -2.93 9.53
CA GLY A 66 10.23 -1.62 10.04
C GLY A 66 9.01 -0.79 10.37
N LEU A 67 9.22 0.24 11.20
CA LEU A 67 8.18 1.16 11.66
C LEU A 67 8.70 2.59 11.55
N ILE A 68 7.91 3.46 10.93
CA ILE A 68 8.07 4.91 10.93
C ILE A 68 6.90 5.49 11.71
N VAL A 69 7.18 6.16 12.82
CA VAL A 69 6.16 6.84 13.64
C VAL A 69 6.18 8.33 13.34
N MET A 70 5.04 8.88 12.95
CA MET A 70 4.88 10.31 12.71
C MET A 70 4.83 11.08 14.04
N THR A 71 5.28 12.32 14.03
CA THR A 71 5.30 13.17 15.24
C THR A 71 3.91 13.61 15.71
N ARG A 72 2.92 13.57 14.81
CA ARG A 72 1.50 13.88 15.03
C ARG A 72 0.69 13.21 13.93
N ARG A 73 -0.63 13.28 13.99
CA ARG A 73 -1.50 12.76 12.93
C ARG A 73 -1.43 13.66 11.68
N PHE A 74 -0.89 13.15 10.58
CA PHE A 74 -0.83 13.85 9.28
C PHE A 74 -1.79 13.28 8.23
N GLY A 75 -2.26 12.04 8.43
CA GLY A 75 -3.14 11.33 7.52
C GLY A 75 -2.38 10.43 6.53
N GLN A 76 -3.13 9.51 5.93
CA GLN A 76 -2.63 8.44 5.06
C GLN A 76 -1.71 8.93 3.92
N PRO A 77 -1.99 10.00 3.16
CA PRO A 77 -1.10 10.43 2.08
C PRO A 77 0.30 10.83 2.57
N SER A 78 0.38 11.50 3.72
CA SER A 78 1.66 11.89 4.33
C SER A 78 2.41 10.68 4.87
N ALA A 79 1.68 9.72 5.47
CA ALA A 79 2.23 8.44 5.92
C ALA A 79 2.82 7.64 4.75
N THR A 80 2.07 7.51 3.65
CA THR A 80 2.54 6.87 2.41
C THR A 80 3.79 7.55 1.87
N MET A 81 3.80 8.89 1.80
CA MET A 81 4.95 9.65 1.29
C MET A 81 6.20 9.40 2.13
N ALA A 82 6.09 9.36 3.46
CA ALA A 82 7.24 9.07 4.32
C ALA A 82 7.79 7.66 4.08
N GLY A 83 6.91 6.66 3.90
CA GLY A 83 7.33 5.30 3.53
C GLY A 83 8.07 5.25 2.19
N LEU A 84 7.54 5.93 1.17
CA LEU A 84 8.18 6.03 -0.15
C LEU A 84 9.55 6.72 -0.12
N LEU A 85 9.74 7.69 0.77
CA LEU A 85 11.01 8.40 0.92
C LEU A 85 12.07 7.62 1.71
N GLN A 86 11.66 6.61 2.47
CA GLN A 86 12.54 5.84 3.37
C GLN A 86 12.76 4.39 2.92
N CYS A 87 11.95 3.90 1.98
CA CYS A 87 12.11 2.55 1.45
C CYS A 87 13.42 2.38 0.67
N SER A 88 14.00 1.18 0.75
CA SER A 88 15.30 0.83 0.19
C SER A 88 15.23 -0.18 -0.96
N GLY A 89 14.02 -0.62 -1.32
CA GLY A 89 13.80 -1.65 -2.32
C GLY A 89 13.95 -1.14 -3.76
N GLU A 90 14.26 -2.06 -4.67
CA GLU A 90 14.29 -1.77 -6.11
C GLU A 90 12.90 -1.41 -6.67
N SER A 91 11.85 -1.93 -6.04
CA SER A 91 10.46 -1.61 -6.32
C SER A 91 9.70 -1.32 -5.01
N CYS A 92 8.66 -0.50 -5.10
CA CYS A 92 7.80 -0.20 -3.95
C CYS A 92 6.34 -0.51 -4.27
N VAL A 93 5.66 -1.15 -3.32
CA VAL A 93 4.21 -1.39 -3.36
C VAL A 93 3.58 -0.71 -2.15
N VAL A 94 2.54 0.07 -2.37
CA VAL A 94 1.73 0.66 -1.30
C VAL A 94 0.45 -0.16 -1.15
N ILE A 95 0.11 -0.55 0.08
CA ILE A 95 -1.10 -1.33 0.36
C ILE A 95 -1.66 -0.97 1.75
N ASP A 96 -2.98 -1.03 1.90
CA ASP A 96 -3.65 -0.91 3.19
C ASP A 96 -3.63 -2.25 3.95
N VAL A 97 -3.65 -2.16 5.28
CA VAL A 97 -3.51 -3.33 6.16
C VAL A 97 -4.82 -4.12 6.36
N ASP A 98 -5.96 -3.56 5.96
CA ASP A 98 -7.32 -4.08 6.22
C ASP A 98 -7.73 -5.27 5.34
N LEU A 99 -6.85 -5.71 4.43
CA LEU A 99 -7.05 -6.81 3.47
C LEU A 99 -8.24 -6.61 2.51
N GLN A 100 -8.75 -5.38 2.34
CA GLN A 100 -9.78 -5.09 1.34
C GLN A 100 -9.27 -5.29 -0.09
N ASP A 101 -8.00 -4.99 -0.32
CA ASP A 101 -7.31 -5.33 -1.55
C ASP A 101 -6.41 -6.55 -1.31
N PRO A 102 -6.56 -7.63 -2.11
CA PRO A 102 -5.88 -8.89 -1.85
C PRO A 102 -4.37 -8.76 -2.14
N PRO A 103 -3.47 -9.07 -1.19
CA PRO A 103 -2.03 -9.02 -1.41
C PRO A 103 -1.55 -10.04 -2.46
N GLU A 104 -2.38 -11.03 -2.84
CA GLU A 104 -2.08 -11.99 -3.91
C GLU A 104 -1.92 -11.37 -5.29
N ILE A 105 -2.28 -10.10 -5.47
CA ILE A 105 -2.04 -9.38 -6.72
C ILE A 105 -0.59 -8.90 -6.85
N ILE A 106 0.16 -8.80 -5.75
CA ILE A 106 1.53 -8.26 -5.72
C ILE A 106 2.47 -9.01 -6.69
N PRO A 107 2.48 -10.36 -6.77
CA PRO A 107 3.32 -11.08 -7.74
C PRO A 107 3.04 -10.67 -9.21
N GLU A 108 1.77 -10.48 -9.58
CA GLU A 108 1.41 -10.02 -10.93
C GLU A 108 1.90 -8.59 -11.17
N MET A 109 1.78 -7.71 -10.17
CA MET A 109 2.27 -6.34 -10.25
C MET A 109 3.79 -6.29 -10.43
N VAL A 110 4.53 -7.09 -9.66
CA VAL A 110 6.01 -7.18 -9.75
C VAL A 110 6.43 -7.72 -11.11
N LYS A 111 5.72 -8.73 -11.64
CA LYS A 111 5.98 -9.23 -13.00
C LYS A 111 5.81 -8.13 -14.04
N LYS A 112 4.75 -7.32 -13.94
CA LYS A 112 4.56 -6.17 -14.84
C LYS A 112 5.67 -5.15 -14.70
N TRP A 113 6.09 -4.82 -13.48
CA TRP A 113 7.24 -3.93 -13.29
C TRP A 113 8.51 -4.49 -13.95
N GLN A 114 8.80 -5.78 -13.82
CA GLN A 114 9.93 -6.45 -14.48
C GLN A 114 9.84 -6.51 -16.01
N GLU A 115 8.64 -6.38 -16.60
CA GLU A 115 8.45 -6.21 -18.04
C GLU A 115 8.90 -4.82 -18.55
N GLY A 116 9.28 -3.90 -17.64
CA GLY A 116 9.79 -2.56 -17.94
C GLY A 116 8.79 -1.44 -17.72
N PHE A 117 7.69 -1.69 -17.00
CA PHE A 117 6.71 -0.66 -16.65
C PHE A 117 7.14 0.09 -15.38
N ASP A 118 7.27 1.42 -15.46
CA ASP A 118 7.67 2.25 -14.31
C ASP A 118 6.61 2.28 -13.20
N VAL A 119 5.33 2.24 -13.56
CA VAL A 119 4.19 2.30 -12.62
C VAL A 119 3.14 1.26 -12.99
N VAL A 120 2.72 0.46 -12.01
CA VAL A 120 1.72 -0.60 -12.17
C VAL A 120 0.56 -0.35 -11.21
N TYR A 121 -0.66 -0.26 -11.75
CA TYR A 121 -1.88 -0.09 -10.95
C TYR A 121 -2.68 -1.39 -10.92
N ALA A 122 -3.13 -1.79 -9.74
CA ALA A 122 -4.17 -2.80 -9.58
C ALA A 122 -5.55 -2.14 -9.71
N THR A 123 -6.35 -2.57 -10.68
CA THR A 123 -7.72 -2.06 -10.89
C THR A 123 -8.75 -3.14 -10.64
N ARG A 124 -9.81 -2.83 -9.89
CA ARG A 124 -10.92 -3.76 -9.67
C ARG A 124 -11.66 -4.02 -10.99
N ARG A 125 -11.72 -5.29 -11.43
CA ARG A 125 -12.39 -5.68 -12.70
C ARG A 125 -13.92 -5.51 -12.68
N SER A 126 -14.57 -5.53 -11.51
CA SER A 126 -16.02 -5.34 -11.41
C SER A 126 -16.44 -4.62 -10.14
N ARG A 127 -17.43 -3.73 -10.25
CA ARG A 127 -18.11 -3.03 -9.16
C ARG A 127 -19.52 -3.61 -9.05
N GLN A 128 -19.66 -4.83 -8.52
CA GLN A 128 -21.00 -5.34 -8.20
C GLN A 128 -21.58 -4.50 -7.04
N GLY A 129 -22.61 -3.69 -7.31
CA GLY A 129 -23.36 -2.96 -6.28
C GLY A 129 -23.36 -1.42 -6.36
N GLU A 130 -22.77 -0.78 -7.38
CA GLU A 130 -22.90 0.68 -7.53
C GLU A 130 -24.24 1.09 -8.14
N THR A 131 -25.01 1.90 -7.42
CA THR A 131 -26.26 2.51 -7.90
C THR A 131 -25.98 3.40 -9.12
N LEU A 132 -26.88 3.41 -10.12
CA LEU A 132 -26.77 4.21 -11.36
C LEU A 132 -26.37 5.68 -11.14
N VAL A 133 -26.77 6.27 -10.01
CA VAL A 133 -26.42 7.64 -9.60
C VAL A 133 -24.91 7.82 -9.35
N LYS A 134 -24.24 6.86 -8.70
CA LYS A 134 -22.78 6.91 -8.45
C LYS A 134 -21.96 6.80 -9.73
N LEU A 135 -22.47 6.04 -10.71
CA LEU A 135 -21.84 5.92 -12.04
C LEU A 135 -21.92 7.24 -12.82
N MET A 136 -23.06 7.94 -12.77
CA MET A 136 -23.22 9.24 -13.43
C MET A 136 -22.35 10.34 -12.80
N VAL A 137 -22.32 10.43 -11.47
CA VAL A 137 -21.47 11.41 -10.77
C VAL A 137 -19.99 11.16 -11.02
N SER A 138 -19.56 9.89 -11.00
CA SER A 138 -18.17 9.52 -11.35
C SER A 138 -17.85 9.90 -12.80
N ALA A 139 -18.75 9.60 -13.76
CA ALA A 139 -18.52 9.91 -15.17
C ALA A 139 -18.34 11.42 -15.41
N PHE A 140 -19.14 12.25 -14.73
CA PHE A 140 -19.02 13.72 -14.81
C PHE A 140 -17.72 14.21 -14.14
N GLY A 141 -17.38 13.72 -12.95
CA GLY A 141 -16.12 14.07 -12.28
C GLY A 141 -14.89 13.73 -13.10
N TYR A 142 -14.83 12.51 -13.66
CA TYR A 142 -13.75 12.11 -14.56
C TYR A 142 -13.73 12.93 -15.86
N TRP A 143 -14.88 13.37 -16.38
CA TRP A 143 -14.91 14.25 -17.56
C TRP A 143 -14.30 15.62 -17.28
N VAL A 144 -14.63 16.23 -16.13
CA VAL A 144 -14.06 17.53 -15.71
C VAL A 144 -12.55 17.41 -15.46
N ILE A 145 -12.13 16.38 -14.72
CA ILE A 145 -10.71 16.15 -14.41
C ILE A 145 -9.90 15.93 -15.70
N ASN A 146 -10.38 15.09 -16.63
CA ASN A 146 -9.68 14.86 -17.90
C ASN A 146 -9.68 16.09 -18.82
N ARG A 147 -10.59 17.04 -18.64
CA ARG A 147 -10.63 18.29 -19.42
C ARG A 147 -9.61 19.31 -18.89
N LEU A 148 -9.27 19.23 -17.61
CA LEU A 148 -8.40 20.19 -16.89
C LEU A 148 -7.01 19.63 -16.56
N SER A 149 -6.78 18.33 -16.78
CA SER A 149 -5.53 17.64 -16.48
C SER A 149 -4.77 17.27 -17.76
N ASP A 150 -3.47 17.55 -17.80
CA ASP A 150 -2.55 17.08 -18.84
C ASP A 150 -2.18 15.59 -18.69
N VAL A 151 -2.64 14.94 -17.61
CA VAL A 151 -2.40 13.52 -17.30
C VAL A 151 -3.73 12.76 -17.31
N ARG A 152 -3.82 11.67 -18.09
CA ARG A 152 -4.99 10.77 -18.11
C ARG A 152 -4.97 9.91 -16.85
N ILE A 153 -5.78 10.26 -15.86
CA ILE A 153 -5.98 9.44 -14.67
C ILE A 153 -6.83 8.21 -15.05
N PRO A 154 -6.34 6.97 -14.85
CA PRO A 154 -7.12 5.76 -15.11
C PRO A 154 -8.40 5.76 -14.27
N ARG A 155 -9.53 5.43 -14.87
CA ARG A 155 -10.80 5.29 -14.12
C ARG A 155 -10.72 4.07 -13.20
N ASN A 156 -11.25 4.21 -11.98
CA ASN A 156 -11.37 3.14 -10.96
C ASN A 156 -10.07 2.75 -10.22
N THR A 157 -9.09 3.65 -10.13
CA THR A 157 -8.01 3.51 -9.14
C THR A 157 -8.51 4.02 -7.78
N GLY A 158 -8.10 3.33 -6.70
CA GLY A 158 -8.58 3.59 -5.33
C GLY A 158 -8.04 4.87 -4.67
N ASP A 159 -7.18 5.62 -5.35
CA ASP A 159 -6.36 6.72 -4.80
C ASP A 159 -7.12 7.99 -4.40
N PHE A 160 -8.41 8.10 -4.68
CA PHE A 160 -9.21 9.27 -4.34
C PHE A 160 -10.42 8.85 -3.49
N ARG A 161 -10.23 8.83 -2.18
CA ARG A 161 -11.32 8.85 -1.19
C ARG A 161 -11.44 10.22 -0.56
#